data_AF-A0A1W6NYX5-F1
#
_entry.id   AF-A0A1W6NYX5-F1
#
_cell.length_a   1.000
_cell.length_b   1.000
_cell.length_c   1.000
_cell.angle_alpha   90.00
_cell.angle_beta   90.00
_cell.angle_gamma   90.00
#
_symmetry.space_group_name_H-M   'P 1'
#
loop_
_entity.id
_entity.type
_entity.pdbx_description
1 polymer ?
#
loop_
_entity_poly.entity_id
_entity_poly.type
_entity_poly.pdbx_seq_one_letter_code
_entity_poly.pdbx_strand_id
1 'polypeptide(L)'
;MASGAAAQGEVAPQCDPNVVYIQKHDSSDVPLRFLVSVADTNETRAQGLMFVPQMPDMAGMLFVYDQPETPYFWMRNTLIPLDMVFASPEGVVTHIHPNAIPRDETAIPGGPNVQFVLEINGGQAAALGLSEGDRMIHPSIGESCN
;
A
#
# COMPACT_ATOMS: atom_id res chain seq x y z
N MET A 1 45.49 15.66 27.48
CA MET A 1 45.68 14.81 26.28
C MET A 1 44.34 14.14 26.02
N ALA A 2 43.80 14.38 24.82
CA ALA A 2 42.68 13.74 24.08
C ALA A 2 41.54 13.06 24.88
N SER A 3 40.28 13.50 24.74
CA SER A 3 39.39 13.27 23.57
C SER A 3 39.10 11.77 23.40
N GLY A 4 37.88 11.26 23.32
CA GLY A 4 36.54 11.82 23.27
C GLY A 4 35.57 10.65 23.30
N ALA A 5 34.32 10.91 23.66
CA ALA A 5 33.25 9.94 23.52
C ALA A 5 33.01 9.62 22.04
N ALA A 6 32.71 8.36 21.74
CA ALA A 6 31.94 8.00 20.56
C ALA A 6 30.90 6.95 21.00
N ALA A 7 29.73 7.45 21.36
CA ALA A 7 28.52 6.64 21.32
C ALA A 7 28.34 6.20 19.87
N GLN A 8 28.32 4.90 19.63
CA GLN A 8 27.96 4.38 18.33
C GLN A 8 26.48 4.64 18.14
N GLY A 9 26.16 5.47 17.15
CA GLY A 9 24.79 5.76 16.74
C GLY A 9 24.14 4.48 16.25
N GLU A 10 23.05 4.11 16.90
CA GLU A 10 22.11 3.10 16.44
C GLU A 10 21.51 3.63 15.13
N VAL A 11 21.86 3.02 14.01
CA VAL A 11 21.24 3.32 12.72
C VAL A 11 19.82 2.75 12.80
N ALA A 12 18.82 3.61 13.00
CA ALA A 12 17.43 3.21 12.90
C ALA A 12 17.23 2.46 11.57
N PRO A 13 16.55 1.31 11.55
CA PRO A 13 16.35 0.54 10.34
C PRO A 13 15.58 1.38 9.32
N GLN A 14 16.30 1.87 8.31
CA GLN A 14 15.73 2.73 7.29
C GLN A 14 14.75 1.90 6.44
N CYS A 15 13.47 2.23 6.51
CA CYS A 15 12.44 1.58 5.71
C CYS A 15 12.75 1.68 4.20
N ASP A 16 12.57 0.57 3.48
CA ASP A 16 12.72 0.49 2.04
C ASP A 16 11.48 1.11 1.36
N PRO A 17 11.63 2.13 0.49
CA PRO A 17 10.50 2.76 -0.21
C PRO A 17 9.82 1.85 -1.25
N ASN A 18 10.35 0.65 -1.49
CA ASN A 18 9.73 -0.35 -2.35
C ASN A 18 9.03 -1.45 -1.54
N VAL A 19 8.79 -1.22 -0.25
CA VAL A 19 8.20 -2.21 0.65
C VAL A 19 7.09 -1.59 1.48
N VAL A 20 5.89 -2.15 1.35
CA VAL A 20 4.78 -1.89 2.27
C VAL A 20 4.66 -3.04 3.24
N TYR A 21 4.56 -2.72 4.53
CA TYR A 21 4.16 -3.69 5.54
C TYR A 21 2.70 -3.50 5.92
N ILE A 22 1.99 -4.59 6.17
CA ILE A 22 0.66 -4.57 6.78
C ILE A 22 0.73 -5.29 8.12
N GLN A 23 0.56 -4.54 9.20
CA GLN A 23 0.35 -5.09 10.54
C GLN A 23 -1.15 -5.36 10.70
N LYS A 24 -1.48 -6.61 11.00
CA LYS A 24 -2.87 -6.98 11.32
C LYS A 24 -3.26 -6.38 12.67
N HIS A 25 -4.48 -5.85 12.76
CA HIS A 25 -4.97 -5.25 14.01
C HIS A 25 -5.36 -6.29 15.07
N ASP A 26 -5.72 -7.50 14.62
CA ASP A 26 -6.19 -8.61 15.44
C ASP A 26 -5.08 -9.62 15.80
N SER A 27 -3.85 -9.40 15.33
CA SER A 27 -2.70 -10.28 15.56
C SER A 27 -1.43 -9.49 15.89
N SER A 28 -0.59 -10.09 16.74
CA SER A 28 0.77 -9.62 17.03
C SER A 28 1.84 -10.38 16.25
N ASP A 29 1.44 -11.12 15.21
CA ASP A 29 2.36 -11.78 14.28
C ASP A 29 3.20 -10.76 13.52
N VAL A 30 4.27 -11.27 12.89
CA VAL A 30 5.13 -10.49 12.00
C VAL A 30 4.29 -9.85 10.89
N PRO A 31 4.47 -8.54 10.59
CA PRO A 31 3.75 -7.88 9.51
C PRO A 31 3.90 -8.59 8.16
N LEU A 32 2.82 -8.57 7.38
CA LEU A 32 2.87 -9.01 5.99
C LEU A 32 3.71 -8.03 5.19
N ARG A 33 4.58 -8.52 4.30
CA ARG A 33 5.53 -7.71 3.55
C ARG A 33 5.25 -7.79 2.05
N PHE A 34 4.95 -6.67 1.42
CA PHE A 34 4.71 -6.55 -0.02
C PHE A 34 5.83 -5.77 -0.70
N LEU A 35 6.33 -6.28 -1.82
CA LEU A 35 7.18 -5.52 -2.74
C LEU A 35 6.28 -4.62 -3.60
N VAL A 36 6.54 -3.33 -3.64
CA VAL A 36 5.67 -2.38 -4.35
C VAL A 36 6.43 -1.54 -5.36
N SER A 37 5.76 -1.22 -6.46
CA SER A 37 6.05 0.01 -7.20
C SER A 37 5.23 1.16 -6.60
N VAL A 38 5.81 2.35 -6.51
CA VAL A 38 5.12 3.53 -5.96
C VAL A 38 4.58 4.40 -7.09
N ALA A 39 3.31 4.79 -6.98
CA ALA A 39 2.62 5.73 -7.86
C ALA A 39 2.26 7.00 -7.08
N ASP A 40 3.13 8.00 -7.14
CA ASP A 40 3.05 9.27 -6.40
C ASP A 40 2.86 10.51 -7.31
N THR A 41 2.87 10.33 -8.63
CA THR A 41 2.52 11.37 -9.61
C THR A 41 1.15 11.09 -10.25
N ASN A 42 0.51 12.12 -10.79
CA ASN A 42 -0.77 11.98 -11.50
C ASN A 42 -0.66 10.98 -12.66
N GLU A 43 0.45 11.01 -13.39
CA GLU A 43 0.73 10.14 -14.52
C GLU A 43 0.89 8.69 -14.07
N THR A 44 1.69 8.45 -13.02
CA THR A 44 1.87 7.08 -12.49
C THR A 44 0.58 6.52 -11.87
N ARG A 45 -0.22 7.35 -11.20
CA ARG A 45 -1.51 6.94 -10.65
C ARG A 45 -2.54 6.67 -11.75
N ALA A 46 -2.58 7.48 -12.80
CA ALA A 46 -3.48 7.26 -13.93
C ALA A 46 -3.13 5.99 -14.71
N GLN A 47 -1.83 5.64 -14.80
CA GLN A 47 -1.36 4.42 -15.43
C GLN A 47 -1.64 3.18 -14.58
N GLY A 48 -1.38 3.22 -13.28
CA GLY A 48 -1.56 2.07 -12.38
C GLY A 48 -0.90 0.79 -12.89
N LEU A 49 -1.57 -0.35 -12.70
CA LEU A 49 -1.17 -1.67 -13.20
C LEU A 49 -1.70 -2.00 -14.62
N MET A 50 -2.04 -0.99 -15.44
CA MET A 50 -2.45 -1.22 -16.82
C MET A 50 -1.40 -2.01 -17.60
N PHE A 51 -1.86 -2.95 -18.44
CA PHE A 51 -1.05 -3.80 -19.31
C PHE A 51 -0.09 -4.77 -18.60
N VAL A 52 -0.11 -4.87 -17.26
CA VAL A 52 0.64 -5.88 -16.51
C VAL A 52 -0.03 -7.25 -16.69
N PRO A 53 0.61 -8.24 -17.33
CA PRO A 53 -0.04 -9.52 -17.66
C PRO A 53 -0.03 -10.52 -16.50
N GLN A 54 0.89 -10.34 -15.55
CA GLN A 54 1.05 -11.17 -14.35
C GLN A 54 1.82 -10.38 -13.29
N MET A 55 1.54 -10.65 -12.02
CA MET A 55 2.24 -10.05 -10.88
C MET A 55 2.58 -11.14 -9.86
N PRO A 56 3.81 -11.17 -9.31
CA PRO A 56 4.17 -12.15 -8.28
C PRO A 56 3.29 -12.04 -7.04
N ASP A 57 3.24 -13.12 -6.24
CA ASP A 57 2.65 -13.06 -4.91
C ASP A 57 3.42 -12.08 -4.02
N MET A 58 2.72 -11.46 -3.06
CA MET A 58 3.29 -10.45 -2.17
C MET A 58 3.95 -9.29 -2.93
N ALA A 59 3.41 -8.95 -4.11
CA ALA A 59 3.78 -7.78 -4.86
C ALA A 59 2.54 -6.92 -5.17
N GLY A 60 2.77 -5.64 -5.42
CA GLY A 60 1.68 -4.71 -5.65
C GLY A 60 2.12 -3.34 -6.17
N MET A 61 1.18 -2.42 -6.18
CA MET A 61 1.42 -1.01 -6.40
C MET A 61 0.85 -0.19 -5.25
N LEU A 62 1.67 0.70 -4.69
CA LEU A 62 1.24 1.66 -3.69
C LEU A 62 0.96 3.01 -4.35
N PHE A 63 -0.29 3.44 -4.30
CA PHE A 63 -0.71 4.77 -4.70
C PHE A 63 -0.57 5.69 -3.49
N VAL A 64 0.14 6.79 -3.67
CA VAL A 64 0.36 7.81 -2.65
C VAL A 64 -0.27 9.11 -3.13
N TYR A 65 -1.16 9.68 -2.33
CA TYR A 65 -1.73 11.00 -2.58
C TYR A 65 -1.07 12.05 -1.66
N ASP A 66 -0.89 13.26 -2.18
CA ASP A 66 -0.27 14.37 -1.42
C ASP A 66 -1.11 14.80 -0.22
N GLN A 67 -2.43 14.61 -0.30
CA GLN A 67 -3.43 14.94 0.72
C GLN A 67 -4.51 13.85 0.76
N PRO A 68 -5.30 13.76 1.83
CA PRO A 68 -6.42 12.83 1.90
C PRO A 68 -7.50 13.21 0.87
N GLU A 69 -7.99 12.21 0.14
CA GLU A 69 -8.91 12.37 -0.99
C GLU A 69 -10.13 11.45 -0.87
N THR A 70 -11.04 11.56 -1.84
CA THR A 70 -12.09 10.55 -2.12
C THR A 70 -11.84 9.96 -3.51
N PRO A 71 -10.88 9.03 -3.66
CA PRO A 71 -10.45 8.57 -4.96
C PRO A 71 -11.46 7.61 -5.59
N TYR A 72 -11.45 7.55 -6.91
CA TYR A 72 -12.20 6.59 -7.71
C TYR A 72 -11.21 5.83 -8.59
N PHE A 73 -11.34 4.51 -8.57
CA PHE A 73 -10.54 3.59 -9.37
C PHE A 73 -11.40 2.95 -10.45
N TRP A 74 -10.72 2.32 -11.41
CA TRP A 74 -11.30 1.51 -12.47
C TRP A 74 -10.25 0.51 -12.95
N MET A 75 -10.65 -0.45 -13.77
CA MET A 75 -9.77 -1.50 -14.26
C MET A 75 -9.47 -1.36 -15.76
N ARG A 76 -9.64 -0.15 -16.32
CA ARG A 76 -9.36 0.15 -17.72
C ARG A 76 -7.97 -0.33 -18.09
N ASN A 77 -7.84 -1.18 -19.10
CA ASN A 77 -6.57 -1.80 -19.55
C ASN A 77 -5.80 -2.64 -18.51
N THR A 78 -6.33 -2.88 -17.32
CA THR A 78 -5.76 -3.81 -16.34
C THR A 78 -6.11 -5.24 -16.72
N LEU A 79 -5.11 -6.12 -16.78
CA LEU A 79 -5.25 -7.49 -17.33
C LEU A 79 -5.44 -8.57 -16.26
N ILE A 80 -5.08 -8.28 -15.02
CA ILE A 80 -5.18 -9.19 -13.87
C ILE A 80 -6.26 -8.69 -12.91
N PRO A 81 -6.97 -9.58 -12.19
CA PRO A 81 -7.86 -9.15 -11.13
C PRO A 81 -7.04 -8.56 -9.98
N LEU A 82 -7.58 -7.55 -9.31
CA LEU A 82 -6.89 -6.87 -8.21
C LEU A 82 -7.78 -6.76 -6.97
N ASP A 83 -7.17 -6.83 -5.79
CA ASP A 83 -7.77 -6.31 -4.57
C ASP A 83 -7.23 -4.90 -4.33
N MET A 84 -8.11 -3.95 -4.00
CA MET A 84 -7.74 -2.58 -3.65
C MET A 84 -7.91 -2.37 -2.16
N VAL A 85 -6.81 -2.19 -1.44
CA VAL A 85 -6.79 -1.93 0.00
C VAL A 85 -6.63 -0.42 0.20
N PHE A 86 -7.67 0.26 0.69
CA PHE A 86 -7.68 1.70 0.90
C PHE A 86 -7.30 2.04 2.34
N ALA A 87 -6.47 3.06 2.55
CA ALA A 87 -6.01 3.47 3.87
C ALA A 87 -6.03 4.99 4.10
N SER A 88 -6.25 5.34 5.37
CA SER A 88 -6.26 6.71 5.89
C SER A 88 -4.86 7.33 5.90
N PRO A 89 -4.72 8.64 6.19
CA PRO A 89 -3.44 9.32 6.36
C PRO A 89 -2.51 8.68 7.40
N GLU A 90 -3.09 8.03 8.40
CA GLU A 90 -2.37 7.31 9.45
C GLU A 90 -1.98 5.88 9.04
N GLY A 91 -2.35 5.46 7.83
CA GLY A 91 -2.13 4.11 7.31
C GLY A 91 -3.16 3.09 7.75
N VAL A 92 -4.26 3.48 8.40
CA VAL A 92 -5.30 2.52 8.83
C VAL A 92 -6.12 2.12 7.61
N VAL A 93 -6.25 0.82 7.35
CA VAL A 93 -7.10 0.26 6.30
C VAL A 93 -8.55 0.60 6.63
N THR A 94 -9.16 1.40 5.76
CA THR A 94 -10.55 1.86 5.91
C THR A 94 -11.53 1.04 5.10
N HIS A 95 -11.07 0.44 4.00
CA HIS A 95 -11.90 -0.35 3.11
C HIS A 95 -11.05 -1.30 2.26
N ILE A 96 -11.62 -2.44 1.87
CA ILE A 96 -11.03 -3.36 0.89
C ILE A 96 -12.07 -3.65 -0.18
N HIS A 97 -11.74 -3.35 -1.44
CA HIS A 97 -12.52 -3.79 -2.59
C HIS A 97 -11.89 -5.05 -3.19
N PRO A 98 -12.49 -6.23 -3.02
CA PRO A 98 -11.90 -7.47 -3.49
C PRO A 98 -12.25 -7.78 -4.96
N ASN A 99 -11.35 -8.45 -5.66
CA ASN A 99 -11.56 -9.03 -6.98
C ASN A 99 -12.13 -8.04 -8.02
N ALA A 100 -11.55 -6.84 -8.09
CA ALA A 100 -11.83 -5.90 -9.17
C ALA A 100 -11.64 -6.58 -10.53
N ILE A 101 -12.58 -6.36 -11.45
CA ILE A 101 -12.71 -7.15 -12.68
C ILE A 101 -11.82 -6.56 -13.78
N PRO A 102 -10.92 -7.35 -14.41
CA PRO A 102 -10.08 -6.86 -15.51
C PRO A 102 -10.88 -6.16 -16.61
N ARG A 103 -10.41 -4.99 -17.04
CA ARG A 103 -11.01 -4.16 -18.09
C ARG A 103 -12.40 -3.58 -17.79
N ASP A 104 -12.90 -3.72 -16.57
CA ASP A 104 -14.14 -3.05 -16.16
C ASP A 104 -13.88 -1.56 -15.90
N GLU A 105 -14.61 -0.69 -16.58
CA GLU A 105 -14.51 0.77 -16.42
C GLU A 105 -15.55 1.31 -15.41
N THR A 106 -16.32 0.44 -14.76
CA THR A 106 -17.21 0.82 -13.66
C THR A 106 -16.38 1.44 -12.53
N ALA A 107 -16.77 2.63 -12.09
CA ALA A 107 -16.06 3.36 -11.04
C ALA A 107 -16.14 2.61 -9.70
N ILE A 108 -14.98 2.42 -9.07
CA ILE A 108 -14.82 1.83 -7.74
C ILE A 108 -14.51 2.98 -6.75
N PRO A 109 -15.46 3.39 -5.90
CA PRO A 109 -15.21 4.44 -4.92
C PRO A 109 -14.33 3.91 -3.78
N GLY A 110 -13.23 4.58 -3.47
CA GLY A 110 -12.36 4.23 -2.34
C GLY A 110 -12.89 4.68 -0.97
N GLY A 111 -13.89 5.58 -0.96
CA GLY A 111 -14.41 6.21 0.24
C GLY A 111 -13.67 7.50 0.63
N PRO A 112 -14.15 8.22 1.65
CA PRO A 112 -13.58 9.49 2.08
C PRO A 112 -12.28 9.30 2.87
N ASN A 113 -11.46 10.34 2.95
CA ASN A 113 -10.26 10.40 3.79
C ASN A 113 -9.25 9.28 3.48
N VAL A 114 -9.08 8.96 2.21
CA VAL A 114 -8.08 7.99 1.73
C VAL A 114 -6.84 8.74 1.25
N GLN A 115 -5.67 8.35 1.73
CA GLN A 115 -4.40 8.91 1.25
C GLN A 115 -3.49 7.86 0.61
N PHE A 116 -3.73 6.58 0.92
CA PHE A 116 -2.93 5.48 0.39
C PHE A 116 -3.84 4.38 -0.15
N VAL A 117 -3.45 3.77 -1.25
CA VAL A 117 -4.12 2.58 -1.79
C VAL A 117 -3.07 1.55 -2.17
N LEU A 118 -3.20 0.33 -1.70
CA LEU A 118 -2.38 -0.79 -2.13
C LEU A 118 -3.20 -1.69 -3.05
N GLU A 119 -2.78 -1.78 -4.31
CA GLU A 119 -3.28 -2.78 -5.25
C GLU A 119 -2.43 -4.06 -5.16
N ILE A 120 -3.08 -5.20 -4.91
CA ILE A 120 -2.46 -6.55 -4.90
C ILE A 120 -3.26 -7.51 -5.78
N ASN A 121 -2.74 -8.72 -6.01
CA ASN A 121 -3.45 -9.74 -6.79
C ASN A 121 -4.86 -10.01 -6.23
N GLY A 122 -5.85 -10.16 -7.11
CA GLY A 122 -7.24 -10.42 -6.73
C GLY A 122 -7.39 -11.68 -5.87
N GLY A 123 -8.15 -11.55 -4.78
CA GLY A 123 -8.39 -12.59 -3.79
C GLY A 123 -7.29 -12.76 -2.74
N GLN A 124 -6.13 -12.09 -2.90
CA GLN A 124 -5.01 -12.21 -1.98
C GLN A 124 -5.32 -11.59 -0.61
N ALA A 125 -6.11 -10.51 -0.54
CA ALA A 125 -6.51 -9.91 0.73
C ALA A 125 -7.28 -10.91 1.59
N ALA A 126 -8.25 -11.62 1.01
CA ALA A 126 -9.01 -12.65 1.71
C ALA A 126 -8.14 -13.85 2.12
N ALA A 127 -7.23 -14.29 1.23
CA ALA A 127 -6.33 -15.40 1.52
C ALA A 127 -5.36 -15.12 2.68
N LEU A 128 -4.94 -13.86 2.84
CA LEU A 128 -4.07 -13.40 3.93
C LEU A 128 -4.86 -12.93 5.18
N GLY A 129 -6.20 -12.88 5.08
CA GLY A 129 -7.07 -12.39 6.14
C GLY A 129 -6.86 -10.92 6.47
N LEU A 130 -6.61 -10.09 5.44
CA LEU A 130 -6.61 -8.63 5.57
C LEU A 130 -8.01 -8.11 5.85
N SER A 131 -8.11 -7.05 6.64
CA SER A 131 -9.38 -6.48 7.07
C SER A 131 -9.27 -4.99 7.42
N GLU A 132 -10.41 -4.32 7.48
CA GLU A 132 -10.50 -2.95 7.99
C GLU A 132 -9.94 -2.88 9.42
N GLY A 133 -9.18 -1.82 9.71
CA GLY A 133 -8.45 -1.64 10.97
C GLY A 133 -6.98 -2.06 10.91
N ASP A 134 -6.58 -2.90 9.95
CA ASP A 134 -5.16 -3.24 9.72
C ASP A 134 -4.34 -1.97 9.41
N ARG A 135 -3.03 -2.02 9.63
CA ARG A 135 -2.16 -0.84 9.50
C ARG A 135 -1.10 -1.02 8.43
N MET A 136 -1.16 -0.17 7.39
CA MET A 136 -0.09 0.03 6.43
C MET A 136 1.05 0.82 7.05
N ILE A 137 2.28 0.36 6.79
CA ILE A 137 3.52 0.97 7.23
C ILE A 137 4.42 1.11 6.00
N HIS A 138 4.85 2.34 5.73
CA HIS A 138 5.66 2.71 4.57
C HIS A 138 6.33 4.07 4.85
N PRO A 139 7.51 4.38 4.28
CA PRO A 139 8.16 5.69 4.44
C PRO A 139 7.28 6.91 4.13
N SER A 140 6.25 6.75 3.30
CA SER A 140 5.30 7.81 2.94
C SER A 140 4.19 8.03 3.98
N ILE A 141 4.09 7.19 5.01
CA ILE A 141 3.01 7.19 6.01
C ILE A 141 3.58 7.65 7.37
N GLY A 142 3.53 8.95 7.64
CA GLY A 142 3.93 9.53 8.94
C GLY A 142 5.33 9.10 9.44
N GLU A 143 5.50 9.03 10.77
CA GLU A 143 6.73 8.54 11.43
C GLU A 143 6.78 7.00 11.55
N SER A 144 6.03 6.26 10.72
CA SER A 144 5.79 4.81 10.90
C SER A 144 7.02 3.91 10.74
N CYS A 145 8.17 4.50 10.44
CA CYS A 145 9.45 3.85 10.23
C CYS A 145 10.51 4.16 11.31
N ASN A 146 10.10 4.81 12.41
CA ASN A 146 10.94 5.13 13.57
C ASN A 146 10.65 4.22 14.77
#